data_AF-A0A0N0V0G2-F1
#
_entry.id   AF-A0A0N0V0G2-F1
#
_cell.length_a   1.000
_cell.length_b   1.000
_cell.length_c   1.000
_cell.angle_alpha   90.00
_cell.angle_beta   90.00
_cell.angle_gamma   90.00
#
_symmetry.space_group_name_H-M   'P 1'
#
loop_
_entity.id
_entity.type
_entity.pdbx_description
1 polymer ?
#
loop_
_entity_poly.entity_id
_entity_poly.type
_entity_poly.pdbx_seq_one_letter_code
_entity_poly.pdbx_strand_id
1 'polypeptide(L)'
;MLIDNSKVQSHLHNLKTQLEKVLKEIEQLIEKDSPMQNPEDLEKVENEIISKTDKLAGLILSCKIQESLCSDYELSQESSDFINSFPKKMKNQGIRDVEICPLKGNPFIVKTQYFTQKAKKDKRKKKRTGCYPSLTLLGIFDGCTPSLSSEIALMATALGSLEEVKTVLYERGRDLDIKTIRNITKRYSERSRL
;
A
#
# COMPACT_ATOMS: atom_id res chain seq x y z
N MET A 1 -17.55 -0.10 21.62
CA MET A 1 -16.10 -0.06 21.96
C MET A 1 -15.50 1.05 21.12
N LEU A 2 -15.19 2.18 21.74
CA LEU A 2 -14.60 3.32 21.06
C LEU A 2 -13.22 2.93 20.56
N ILE A 3 -13.06 2.98 19.24
CA ILE A 3 -11.78 2.82 18.54
C ILE A 3 -10.84 3.89 19.12
N ASP A 4 -9.59 3.54 19.42
CA ASP A 4 -8.57 4.49 19.85
C ASP A 4 -8.15 5.37 18.65
N ASN A 5 -9.09 6.23 18.25
CA ASN A 5 -9.04 7.07 17.07
C ASN A 5 -7.93 8.12 17.18
N SER A 6 -7.42 8.35 18.41
CA SER A 6 -6.35 9.30 18.70
C SER A 6 -5.06 8.98 17.92
N LYS A 7 -4.66 7.70 17.86
CA LYS A 7 -3.43 7.27 17.16
C LYS A 7 -3.55 7.37 15.65
N VAL A 8 -4.75 7.10 15.14
CA VAL A 8 -5.08 7.15 13.71
C VAL A 8 -5.18 8.60 13.23
N GLN A 9 -5.81 9.49 14.01
CA GLN A 9 -5.87 10.93 13.74
C GLN A 9 -4.50 11.60 13.85
N SER A 10 -3.70 11.24 14.86
CA SER A 10 -2.32 11.72 15.02
C SER A 10 -1.44 11.32 13.82
N HIS A 11 -1.58 10.09 13.35
CA HIS A 11 -0.88 9.63 12.14
C HIS A 11 -1.30 10.41 10.90
N LEU A 12 -2.60 10.60 10.68
CA LEU A 12 -3.10 11.39 9.55
C LEU A 12 -2.59 12.84 9.60
N HIS A 13 -2.59 13.46 10.79
CA HIS A 13 -2.04 14.80 10.96
C HIS A 13 -0.55 14.86 10.58
N ASN A 14 0.23 13.88 11.05
CA ASN A 14 1.65 13.78 10.69
C ASN A 14 1.86 13.63 9.17
N LEU A 15 1.06 12.77 8.50
CA LEU A 15 1.12 12.62 7.05
C LEU A 15 0.82 13.94 6.32
N LYS A 16 -0.17 14.72 6.78
CA LYS A 16 -0.49 16.04 6.20
C LYS A 16 0.65 17.03 6.38
N THR A 17 1.29 17.08 7.54
CA THR A 17 2.47 17.93 7.77
C THR A 17 3.64 17.52 6.86
N GLN A 18 3.87 16.22 6.67
CA GLN A 18 4.88 15.74 5.72
C GLN A 18 4.55 16.15 4.28
N LEU A 19 3.28 16.06 3.88
CA LEU A 19 2.81 16.46 2.56
C LEU A 19 3.05 17.95 2.30
N GLU A 20 2.71 18.82 3.24
CA GLU A 20 2.98 20.26 3.14
C GLU A 20 4.48 20.57 3.00
N LYS A 21 5.32 19.84 3.73
CA LYS A 21 6.78 19.98 3.60
C LYS A 21 7.25 19.61 2.20
N VAL A 22 6.77 18.49 1.65
CA VAL A 22 7.18 18.01 0.32
C VAL A 22 6.69 18.93 -0.79
N LEU A 23 5.50 19.53 -0.66
CA LEU A 23 5.03 20.54 -1.61
C LEU A 23 5.99 21.74 -1.68
N LYS A 24 6.45 22.24 -0.53
CA LYS A 24 7.48 23.30 -0.48
C LYS A 24 8.81 22.85 -1.10
N GLU A 25 9.23 21.61 -0.85
CA GLU A 25 10.45 21.03 -1.46
C GLU A 25 10.34 20.95 -3.00
N ILE A 26 9.13 20.78 -3.54
CA ILE A 26 8.86 20.75 -4.99
C ILE A 26 8.80 22.17 -5.56
N GLU A 27 8.15 23.10 -4.89
CA GLU A 27 8.15 24.53 -5.28
C GLU A 27 9.60 25.03 -5.41
N GLN A 28 10.44 24.74 -4.42
CA GLN A 28 11.87 25.06 -4.46
C GLN A 28 12.61 24.39 -5.61
N LEU A 29 12.24 23.16 -5.98
CA LEU A 29 12.85 22.46 -7.11
C LEU A 29 12.48 23.15 -8.44
N ILE A 30 11.23 23.61 -8.58
CA ILE A 30 10.74 24.31 -9.77
C ILE A 30 11.42 25.67 -9.93
N GLU A 31 11.62 26.40 -8.83
CA GLU A 31 12.25 27.73 -8.84
C GLU A 31 13.77 27.69 -9.02
N LYS A 32 14.40 26.55 -8.77
CA LYS A 32 15.85 26.39 -8.82
C LYS A 32 16.35 26.32 -10.26
N ASP A 33 17.06 27.36 -10.70
CA ASP A 33 17.85 27.30 -11.93
C ASP A 33 18.91 26.19 -11.85
N SER A 34 18.78 25.21 -12.74
CA SER A 34 19.67 24.05 -12.82
C SER A 34 20.19 23.92 -14.25
N PRO A 35 21.22 24.70 -14.66
CA PRO A 35 21.77 24.61 -16.00
C PRO A 35 22.38 23.22 -16.22
N MET A 36 21.91 22.53 -17.26
CA MET A 36 22.37 21.20 -17.65
C MET A 36 23.36 21.34 -18.80
N GLN A 37 24.62 20.93 -18.60
CA GLN A 37 25.68 21.07 -19.62
C GLN A 37 26.18 19.73 -20.15
N ASN A 38 25.93 18.64 -19.43
CA ASN A 38 26.37 17.29 -19.79
C ASN A 38 25.30 16.23 -19.43
N PRO A 39 25.45 14.98 -19.90
CA PRO A 39 24.52 13.90 -19.59
C PRO A 39 24.35 13.61 -18.09
N GLU A 40 25.42 13.70 -17.29
CA GLU A 40 25.36 13.51 -15.84
C GLU A 40 24.50 14.58 -15.14
N ASP A 41 24.50 15.81 -15.63
CA ASP A 41 23.66 16.88 -15.09
C ASP A 41 22.18 16.57 -15.33
N LEU A 42 21.83 16.10 -16.53
CA LEU A 42 20.47 15.71 -16.86
C LEU A 42 20.01 14.53 -16.00
N GLU A 43 20.81 13.48 -15.88
CA GLU A 43 20.48 12.31 -15.07
C GLU A 43 20.28 12.67 -13.59
N LYS A 44 21.09 13.61 -13.05
CA LYS A 44 20.92 14.12 -11.68
C LYS A 44 19.59 14.85 -11.50
N VAL A 45 19.23 15.71 -12.45
CA VAL A 45 17.95 16.45 -12.41
C VAL A 45 16.77 15.49 -12.53
N GLU A 46 16.82 14.52 -13.44
CA GLU A 46 15.79 13.48 -13.59
C GLU A 46 15.61 12.68 -12.29
N ASN A 47 16.71 12.23 -11.67
CA ASN A 47 16.67 11.52 -10.41
C ASN A 47 16.13 12.39 -9.25
N GLU A 48 16.48 13.68 -9.21
CA GLU A 48 15.94 14.61 -8.21
C GLU A 48 14.42 14.79 -8.37
N ILE A 49 13.93 14.96 -9.61
CA ILE A 49 12.51 15.04 -9.94
C ILE A 49 11.79 13.75 -9.53
N ILE A 50 12.30 12.59 -9.95
CA ILE A 50 11.70 11.29 -9.65
C ILE A 50 11.59 11.11 -8.13
N SER A 51 12.70 11.33 -7.40
CA SER A 51 12.73 11.14 -5.95
C SER A 51 11.69 12.01 -5.22
N LYS A 52 11.59 13.30 -5.57
CA LYS A 52 10.63 14.21 -4.92
C LYS A 52 9.18 13.92 -5.32
N THR A 53 8.92 13.63 -6.59
CA THR A 53 7.58 13.34 -7.09
C THR A 53 7.06 11.99 -6.59
N ASP A 54 7.93 10.97 -6.45
CA ASP A 54 7.55 9.70 -5.83
C ASP A 54 7.23 9.87 -4.34
N LYS A 55 8.00 10.68 -3.61
CA LYS A 55 7.69 11.01 -2.22
C LYS A 55 6.33 11.73 -2.12
N LEU A 56 6.05 12.68 -3.00
CA LEU A 56 4.76 13.38 -3.07
C LEU A 56 3.61 12.40 -3.37
N ALA A 57 3.75 11.57 -4.40
CA ALA A 57 2.73 10.61 -4.81
C ALA A 57 2.39 9.62 -3.68
N GLY A 58 3.42 9.09 -3.01
CA GLY A 58 3.26 8.21 -1.86
C GLY A 58 2.50 8.90 -0.71
N LEU A 59 2.86 10.14 -0.38
CA LEU A 59 2.20 10.90 0.68
C LEU A 59 0.74 11.23 0.36
N ILE A 60 0.43 11.70 -0.85
CA ILE A 60 -0.95 11.98 -1.28
C ILE A 60 -1.81 10.72 -1.11
N LEU A 61 -1.33 9.59 -1.63
CA LEU A 61 -2.08 8.35 -1.57
C LEU A 61 -2.20 7.84 -0.13
N SER A 62 -1.15 7.99 0.70
CA SER A 62 -1.21 7.64 2.12
C SER A 62 -2.26 8.46 2.88
N CYS A 63 -2.35 9.77 2.62
CA CYS A 63 -3.37 10.64 3.18
C CYS A 63 -4.76 10.18 2.75
N LYS A 64 -4.98 9.93 1.45
CA LYS A 64 -6.29 9.51 0.95
C LYS A 64 -6.75 8.18 1.53
N ILE A 65 -5.88 7.18 1.56
CA ILE A 65 -6.21 5.89 2.17
C ILE A 65 -6.47 6.08 3.67
N GLN A 66 -5.61 6.80 4.39
CA GLN A 66 -5.81 7.01 5.82
C GLN A 66 -7.09 7.79 6.12
N GLU A 67 -7.46 8.80 5.33
CA GLU A 67 -8.73 9.53 5.42
C GLU A 67 -9.93 8.59 5.25
N SER A 68 -9.93 7.74 4.21
CA SER A 68 -10.97 6.73 4.01
C SER A 68 -11.08 5.77 5.20
N LEU A 69 -9.95 5.35 5.77
CA LEU A 69 -9.95 4.47 6.95
C LEU A 69 -10.45 5.16 8.24
N CYS A 70 -10.36 6.49 8.33
CA CYS A 70 -10.78 7.26 9.51
C CYS A 70 -12.27 7.62 9.51
N SER A 71 -12.77 8.03 8.34
CA SER A 71 -13.95 8.91 8.26
C SER A 71 -15.05 8.38 7.34
N ASP A 72 -14.77 7.35 6.56
CA ASP A 72 -15.73 6.82 5.60
C ASP A 72 -16.75 5.91 6.30
N TYR A 73 -17.97 6.42 6.42
CA TYR A 73 -19.07 5.69 7.03
C TYR A 73 -19.47 4.45 6.22
N GLU A 74 -19.46 4.55 4.89
CA GLU A 74 -19.82 3.45 3.99
C GLU A 74 -18.78 2.34 4.10
N LEU A 75 -17.50 2.67 3.98
CA LEU A 75 -16.41 1.70 4.14
C LEU A 75 -16.44 1.04 5.53
N SER A 76 -16.81 1.78 6.57
CA SER A 76 -16.95 1.25 7.93
C SER A 76 -18.11 0.23 8.03
N GLN A 77 -19.26 0.54 7.43
CA GLN A 77 -20.40 -0.39 7.38
C GLN A 77 -20.07 -1.63 6.55
N GLU A 78 -19.53 -1.46 5.34
CA GLU A 78 -19.11 -2.58 4.49
C GLU A 78 -18.04 -3.43 5.19
N SER A 79 -17.12 -2.80 5.93
CA SER A 79 -16.12 -3.53 6.73
C SER A 79 -16.78 -4.40 7.79
N SER A 80 -17.81 -3.88 8.47
CA SER A 80 -18.61 -4.62 9.46
C SER A 80 -19.35 -5.80 8.81
N ASP A 81 -20.02 -5.57 7.69
CA ASP A 81 -20.74 -6.61 6.95
C ASP A 81 -19.79 -7.68 6.40
N PHE A 82 -18.65 -7.25 5.85
CA PHE A 82 -17.58 -8.14 5.42
C PHE A 82 -17.08 -9.00 6.58
N ILE A 83 -16.85 -8.43 7.76
CA ILE A 83 -16.48 -9.19 8.96
C ILE A 83 -17.57 -10.20 9.35
N ASN A 84 -18.84 -9.81 9.29
CA ASN A 84 -19.98 -10.65 9.66
C ASN A 84 -20.24 -11.77 8.66
N SER A 85 -19.81 -11.61 7.40
CA SER A 85 -19.90 -12.64 6.35
C SER A 85 -19.00 -13.85 6.59
N PHE A 86 -17.97 -13.73 7.44
CA PHE A 86 -17.09 -14.85 7.73
C PHE A 86 -17.85 -15.97 8.46
N PRO A 87 -17.59 -17.25 8.13
CA PRO A 87 -18.27 -18.41 8.73
C PRO A 87 -18.00 -18.56 10.24
N LYS A 88 -17.02 -17.82 10.77
CA LYS A 88 -16.65 -17.82 12.19
C LYS A 88 -16.47 -16.40 12.67
N LYS A 89 -16.86 -16.18 13.93
CA LYS A 89 -16.68 -14.90 14.60
C LYS A 89 -15.23 -14.42 14.53
N MET A 90 -15.05 -13.27 13.91
CA MET A 90 -13.80 -12.51 13.91
C MET A 90 -13.67 -11.71 15.20
N LYS A 91 -12.45 -11.63 15.73
CA LYS A 91 -12.12 -10.78 16.87
C LYS A 91 -11.25 -9.63 16.41
N ASN A 92 -11.65 -8.40 16.76
CA ASN A 92 -10.83 -7.22 16.59
C ASN A 92 -9.58 -7.34 17.50
N GLN A 93 -8.40 -7.20 16.91
CA GLN A 93 -7.08 -7.27 17.57
C GLN A 93 -6.45 -5.88 17.73
N GLY A 94 -7.23 -4.83 17.51
CA GLY A 94 -6.81 -3.44 17.57
C GLY A 94 -6.21 -2.92 16.26
N ILE A 95 -5.69 -1.70 16.36
CA ILE A 95 -5.03 -1.00 15.25
C ILE A 95 -3.64 -1.61 15.02
N ARG A 96 -3.26 -1.77 13.76
CA ARG A 96 -1.94 -2.21 13.31
C ARG A 96 -1.40 -1.28 12.25
N ASP A 97 -0.08 -1.21 12.21
CA ASP A 97 0.66 -0.56 11.15
C ASP A 97 0.78 -1.55 9.99
N VAL A 98 0.41 -1.09 8.80
CA VAL A 98 0.46 -1.88 7.57
C VAL A 98 1.21 -1.07 6.53
N GLU A 99 2.29 -1.64 6.02
CA GLU A 99 3.03 -1.08 4.89
C GLU A 99 2.26 -1.34 3.60
N ILE A 100 2.08 -0.27 2.82
CA ILE A 100 1.41 -0.28 1.52
C ILE A 100 2.42 0.10 0.44
N CYS A 101 2.50 -0.74 -0.58
CA CYS A 101 3.26 -0.55 -1.81
C CYS A 101 2.30 -0.05 -2.93
N PRO A 102 2.40 1.23 -3.32
CA PRO A 102 1.60 1.78 -4.42
C PRO A 102 2.19 1.44 -5.80
N LEU A 103 1.51 1.84 -6.88
CA LEU A 103 2.07 1.73 -8.24
C LEU A 103 3.15 2.80 -8.52
N LYS A 104 2.97 3.98 -7.94
CA LYS A 104 3.87 5.14 -8.02
C LYS A 104 4.02 5.73 -6.63
N GLY A 105 5.21 6.27 -6.37
CA GLY A 105 5.60 6.72 -5.07
C GLY A 105 6.18 5.66 -4.14
N ASN A 106 6.74 6.18 -3.05
CA ASN A 106 7.40 5.38 -2.02
C ASN A 106 6.39 4.54 -1.24
N PRO A 107 6.78 3.35 -0.74
CA PRO A 107 5.99 2.63 0.25
C PRO A 107 5.69 3.50 1.48
N PHE A 108 4.50 3.32 2.05
CA PHE A 108 4.06 4.11 3.21
C PHE A 108 3.27 3.26 4.19
N ILE A 109 3.19 3.73 5.44
CA ILE A 109 2.46 3.04 6.51
C ILE A 109 1.06 3.64 6.66
N VAL A 110 0.06 2.77 6.73
CA VAL A 110 -1.31 3.12 7.16
C VAL A 110 -1.66 2.41 8.46
N LYS A 111 -2.48 3.05 9.27
CA LYS A 111 -2.99 2.48 10.53
C LYS A 111 -4.43 2.03 10.32
N THR A 112 -4.66 0.73 10.48
CA THR A 112 -5.99 0.12 10.26
C THR A 112 -6.28 -0.99 11.27
N GLN A 113 -7.55 -1.38 11.39
CA GLN A 113 -7.97 -2.44 12.30
C GLN A 113 -7.62 -3.83 11.75
N TYR A 114 -7.08 -4.68 12.62
CA TYR A 114 -6.79 -6.06 12.29
C TYR A 114 -7.77 -7.01 12.98
N PHE A 115 -8.29 -7.97 12.24
CA PHE A 115 -9.23 -8.97 12.75
C PHE A 115 -8.66 -10.37 12.60
N THR A 116 -8.97 -11.25 13.56
CA THR A 116 -8.54 -12.67 13.51
C THR A 116 -9.64 -13.60 13.94
N GLN A 117 -9.68 -14.79 13.35
CA GLN A 117 -10.51 -15.89 13.85
C GLN A 117 -9.84 -16.56 15.04
N LYS A 118 -10.66 -17.10 15.96
CA LYS A 118 -10.16 -17.99 17.02
C LYS A 118 -9.47 -19.19 16.35
N ALA A 119 -8.20 -19.43 16.69
CA ALA A 119 -7.44 -20.56 16.16
C ALA A 119 -8.17 -21.88 16.40
N LYS A 120 -8.13 -22.80 15.44
CA LYS A 120 -8.47 -24.21 15.71
C LYS A 120 -7.49 -24.74 16.78
N LYS A 121 -7.98 -25.57 17.70
CA LYS A 121 -7.14 -26.32 18.69
C LYS A 121 -6.16 -27.31 18.04
N ASP A 122 -6.12 -27.38 16.72
CA ASP A 122 -5.31 -28.33 15.98
C ASP A 122 -3.86 -27.84 15.91
N LYS A 123 -2.99 -28.49 16.70
CA LYS A 123 -1.57 -28.15 16.87
C LYS A 123 -0.79 -28.15 15.54
N ARG A 124 -1.29 -28.82 14.48
CA ARG A 124 -0.63 -28.97 13.17
C ARG A 124 -0.96 -27.87 12.16
N LYS A 125 -2.02 -27.07 12.35
CA LYS A 125 -2.42 -25.96 11.45
C LYS A 125 -2.63 -24.67 12.23
N LYS A 126 -1.56 -24.13 12.84
CA LYS A 126 -1.54 -22.86 13.58
C LYS A 126 -1.69 -21.60 12.69
N LYS A 127 -2.38 -21.66 11.55
CA LYS A 127 -2.70 -20.42 10.83
C LYS A 127 -3.98 -19.83 11.41
N ARG A 128 -3.83 -18.77 12.20
CA ARG A 128 -4.94 -17.84 12.45
C ARG A 128 -5.22 -17.15 11.13
N THR A 129 -6.40 -17.38 10.54
CA THR A 129 -6.88 -16.57 9.42
C THR A 129 -7.23 -15.20 10.00
N GLY A 130 -6.42 -14.21 9.65
CA GLY A 130 -6.68 -12.80 9.96
C GLY A 130 -6.79 -11.99 8.69
N CYS A 131 -7.41 -10.83 8.78
CA CYS A 131 -7.57 -9.91 7.67
C CYS A 131 -7.63 -8.46 8.16
N TYR A 132 -7.44 -7.56 7.19
CA TYR A 132 -7.67 -6.13 7.31
C TYR A 132 -8.92 -5.80 6.47
N PRO A 133 -10.12 -5.75 7.07
CA PRO A 133 -11.39 -5.63 6.34
C PRO A 133 -11.41 -4.43 5.39
N SER A 134 -11.11 -3.24 5.90
CA SER A 134 -11.18 -2.00 5.12
C SER A 134 -10.15 -1.98 3.99
N LEU A 135 -8.93 -2.47 4.21
CA LEU A 135 -7.94 -2.60 3.13
C LEU A 135 -8.37 -3.61 2.07
N THR A 136 -8.98 -4.72 2.50
CA THR A 136 -9.50 -5.76 1.60
C THR A 136 -10.58 -5.21 0.68
N LEU A 137 -11.48 -4.38 1.21
CA LEU A 137 -12.54 -3.70 0.45
C LEU A 137 -11.98 -2.67 -0.53
N LEU A 138 -10.93 -1.94 -0.15
CA LEU A 138 -10.18 -1.06 -1.06
C LEU A 138 -9.36 -1.82 -2.13
N GLY A 139 -9.46 -3.15 -2.16
CA GLY A 139 -8.74 -3.99 -3.12
C GLY A 139 -7.25 -4.12 -2.82
N ILE A 140 -6.80 -3.74 -1.61
CA ILE A 140 -5.39 -3.79 -1.21
C ILE A 140 -5.11 -5.16 -0.60
N PHE A 141 -4.25 -5.93 -1.27
CA PHE A 141 -3.88 -7.28 -0.86
C PHE A 141 -2.37 -7.42 -0.79
N ASP A 142 -1.88 -8.15 0.21
CA ASP A 142 -0.44 -8.37 0.42
C ASP A 142 0.37 -7.04 0.44
N GLY A 143 -0.24 -5.99 1.00
CA GLY A 143 0.33 -4.64 1.03
C GLY A 143 0.30 -3.91 -0.32
N CYS A 144 -0.12 -4.54 -1.41
CA CYS A 144 -0.07 -3.94 -2.74
C CYS A 144 -1.40 -3.28 -3.12
N THR A 145 -1.32 -2.08 -3.70
CA THR A 145 -2.49 -1.42 -4.31
C THR A 145 -3.04 -2.23 -5.49
N PRO A 146 -4.33 -2.05 -5.86
CA PRO A 146 -4.92 -2.72 -7.03
C PRO A 146 -4.12 -2.48 -8.32
N SER A 147 -3.69 -1.23 -8.54
CA SER A 147 -2.93 -0.86 -9.74
C SER A 147 -1.56 -1.53 -9.78
N LEU A 148 -0.83 -1.56 -8.65
CA LEU A 148 0.44 -2.30 -8.58
C LEU A 148 0.21 -3.80 -8.81
N SER A 149 -0.83 -4.37 -8.22
CA SER A 149 -1.16 -5.79 -8.39
C SER A 149 -1.43 -6.15 -9.85
N SER A 150 -2.11 -5.26 -10.58
CA SER A 150 -2.36 -5.39 -12.02
C SER A 150 -1.07 -5.31 -12.83
N GLU A 151 -0.19 -4.36 -12.51
CA GLU A 151 1.10 -4.21 -13.20
C GLU A 151 1.99 -5.46 -12.98
N ILE A 152 2.04 -5.98 -11.75
CA ILE A 152 2.78 -7.20 -11.43
C ILE A 152 2.27 -8.39 -12.25
N ALA A 153 0.95 -8.55 -12.36
CA ALA A 153 0.36 -9.62 -13.14
C ALA A 153 0.69 -9.49 -14.64
N LEU A 154 0.66 -8.27 -15.17
CA LEU A 154 1.04 -7.98 -16.55
C LEU A 154 2.53 -8.29 -16.80
N MET A 155 3.42 -7.81 -15.93
CA MET A 155 4.87 -8.06 -16.03
C MET A 155 5.19 -9.55 -15.93
N ALA A 156 4.57 -10.27 -15.00
CA ALA A 156 4.77 -11.71 -14.86
C ALA A 156 4.34 -12.48 -16.11
N THR A 157 3.30 -12.01 -16.80
CA THR A 157 2.85 -12.59 -18.07
C THR A 157 3.79 -12.23 -19.22
N ALA A 158 4.25 -10.99 -19.29
CA ALA A 158 5.10 -10.50 -20.38
C ALA A 158 6.54 -11.05 -20.32
N LEU A 159 7.11 -11.14 -19.13
CA LEU A 159 8.51 -11.55 -18.92
C LEU A 159 8.64 -13.08 -18.81
N GLY A 160 7.61 -13.78 -18.33
CA GLY A 160 7.66 -15.23 -18.13
C GLY A 160 8.59 -15.69 -16.99
N SER A 161 9.20 -14.76 -16.25
CA SER A 161 10.11 -15.00 -15.13
C SER A 161 9.76 -14.11 -13.94
N LEU A 162 9.52 -14.70 -12.76
CA LEU A 162 9.19 -13.92 -11.55
C LEU A 162 10.43 -13.21 -10.97
N GLU A 163 11.61 -13.75 -11.24
CA GLU A 163 12.91 -13.20 -10.90
C GLU A 163 13.18 -11.90 -11.68
N GLU A 164 12.83 -11.88 -12.97
CA GLU A 164 12.92 -10.66 -13.79
C GLU A 164 11.92 -9.61 -13.32
N VAL A 165 10.68 -10.01 -13.01
CA VAL A 165 9.67 -9.11 -12.41
C VAL A 165 10.20 -8.50 -11.12
N LYS A 166 10.80 -9.30 -10.24
CA LYS A 166 11.41 -8.80 -9.00
C LYS A 166 12.49 -7.76 -9.29
N THR A 167 13.35 -8.02 -10.27
CA THR A 167 14.46 -7.13 -10.65
C THR A 167 13.92 -5.78 -11.15
N VAL A 168 12.96 -5.79 -12.07
CA VAL A 168 12.31 -4.58 -12.60
C VAL A 168 11.62 -3.79 -11.49
N LEU A 169 10.94 -4.47 -10.56
CA LEU A 169 10.30 -3.81 -9.42
C LEU A 169 11.33 -3.20 -8.47
N TYR A 170 12.43 -3.89 -8.21
CA TYR A 170 13.51 -3.40 -7.35
C TYR A 170 14.16 -2.13 -7.92
N GLU A 171 14.44 -2.12 -9.23
CA GLU A 171 14.94 -0.94 -9.94
C GLU A 171 13.96 0.25 -9.88
N ARG A 172 12.66 -0.03 -9.78
CA ARG A 172 11.60 0.96 -9.57
C ARG A 172 11.33 1.28 -8.09
N GLY A 173 12.24 0.90 -7.20
CA GLY A 173 12.16 1.19 -5.76
C GLY A 173 11.20 0.30 -4.97
N ARG A 174 10.84 -0.89 -5.48
CA ARG A 174 9.91 -1.84 -4.84
C ARG A 174 10.59 -3.17 -4.58
N ASP A 175 10.92 -3.44 -3.32
CA ASP A 175 11.45 -4.75 -2.91
C ASP A 175 10.31 -5.71 -2.54
N LEU A 176 9.87 -6.51 -3.51
CA LEU A 176 8.90 -7.58 -3.30
C LEU A 176 9.57 -8.95 -3.42
N ASP A 177 9.21 -9.86 -2.51
CA ASP A 177 9.67 -11.23 -2.60
C ASP A 177 8.92 -12.02 -3.71
N ILE A 178 9.58 -13.03 -4.27
CA ILE A 178 9.04 -13.86 -5.37
C ILE A 178 7.72 -14.55 -4.98
N LYS A 179 7.54 -14.90 -3.70
CA LYS A 179 6.32 -15.55 -3.22
C LYS A 179 5.16 -14.56 -3.17
N THR A 180 5.40 -13.31 -2.79
CA THR A 180 4.43 -12.21 -2.84
C THR A 180 4.02 -11.94 -4.28
N ILE A 181 4.98 -11.79 -5.19
CA ILE A 181 4.74 -11.65 -6.64
C ILE A 181 3.88 -12.81 -7.16
N ARG A 182 4.27 -14.06 -6.88
CA ARG A 182 3.52 -15.26 -7.28
C ARG A 182 2.07 -15.27 -6.75
N ASN A 183 1.88 -14.90 -5.49
CA ASN A 183 0.55 -14.87 -4.87
C ASN A 183 -0.34 -13.81 -5.52
N ILE A 184 0.22 -12.64 -5.81
CA ILE A 184 -0.49 -11.54 -6.49
C ILE A 184 -0.91 -12.00 -7.89
N THR A 185 0.02 -12.52 -8.70
CA THR A 185 -0.29 -13.00 -10.06
C THR A 185 -1.36 -14.09 -10.04
N LYS A 186 -1.26 -15.04 -9.10
CA LYS A 186 -2.26 -16.11 -8.94
C LYS A 186 -3.65 -15.54 -8.60
N ARG A 187 -3.74 -14.67 -7.59
CA ARG A 187 -5.02 -14.06 -7.16
C ARG A 187 -5.62 -13.19 -8.26
N TYR A 188 -4.79 -12.48 -9.02
CA TYR A 188 -5.24 -11.69 -10.15
C TYR A 188 -5.87 -12.58 -11.22
N SER A 189 -5.22 -13.68 -11.59
CA SER A 189 -5.78 -14.66 -12.54
C SER A 189 -7.08 -15.30 -12.03
N GLU A 190 -7.18 -15.61 -10.75
CA GLU A 190 -8.41 -16.16 -10.14
C GLU A 190 -9.60 -15.18 -10.24
N ARG A 191 -9.34 -13.86 -10.16
CA ARG A 191 -10.38 -12.82 -10.30
C ARG A 191 -10.84 -12.62 -11.73
N SER A 192 -9.94 -12.73 -12.70
CA SER A 192 -10.27 -12.55 -14.13
C SER A 192 -10.99 -13.74 -14.76
N ARG A 193 -11.16 -14.86 -14.03
CA ARG A 193 -11.89 -16.05 -14.48
C ARG A 193 -13.36 -16.07 -14.03
N LEU A 194 -13.79 -15.07 -13.28
CA LEU A 194 -15.18 -14.81 -12.90
C LEU A 194 -15.83 -13.92 -13.95
#